data_AF-A0A9C9N6L0-F1
#
_entry.id   AF-A0A9C9N6L0-F1
#
_cell.length_a   1.000
_cell.length_b   1.000
_cell.length_c   1.000
_cell.angle_alpha   90.00
_cell.angle_beta   90.00
_cell.angle_gamma   90.00
#
_symmetry.space_group_name_H-M   'P 1'
#
loop_
_entity.id
_entity.type
_entity.pdbx_description
1 polymer ?
#
loop_
_entity_poly.entity_id
_entity_poly.type
_entity_poly.pdbx_seq_one_letter_code
_entity_poly.pdbx_strand_id
1 'polypeptide(L)' 'MAASPEKAVELERRIADLKARLPKHSVPPAMLIQLEELEEALERIKAEASHEKARGVT' A
#
# COMPACT_ATOMS: atom_id res chain seq x y z
N MET A 1 -8.51 12.49 7.27
CA MET A 1 -8.73 11.29 8.09
C MET A 1 -7.37 10.86 8.58
N ALA A 2 -7.15 10.68 9.88
CA ALA A 2 -5.82 10.33 10.40
C ALA A 2 -5.30 9.04 9.75
N ALA A 3 -4.01 9.03 9.38
CA ALA A 3 -3.32 7.85 8.89
C ALA A 3 -3.54 6.70 9.89
N SER A 4 -4.35 5.72 9.51
CA SER A 4 -4.74 4.63 10.40
C SER A 4 -3.76 3.48 10.18
N PRO A 5 -2.96 3.08 11.19
CA PRO A 5 -1.95 2.01 11.03
C PRO A 5 -2.58 0.69 10.59
N GLU A 6 -3.83 0.42 10.98
CA GLU A 6 -4.57 -0.78 10.57
C GLU A 6 -4.80 -0.84 9.05
N LYS A 7 -5.05 0.31 8.40
CA LYS A 7 -5.22 0.37 6.94
C LYS A 7 -3.91 0.07 6.20
N ALA A 8 -2.78 0.53 6.73
CA ALA A 8 -1.48 0.20 6.15
C ALA A 8 -1.20 -1.30 6.21
N VAL A 9 -1.48 -1.94 7.36
CA VAL A 9 -1.32 -3.39 7.53
C VAL A 9 -2.25 -4.17 6.60
N GLU A 10 -3.49 -3.72 6.42
CA GLU A 10 -4.43 -4.34 5.48
C GLU A 10 -3.93 -4.26 4.04
N LEU A 11 -3.45 -3.09 3.61
CA LEU A 11 -2.89 -2.91 2.26
C LEU A 11 -1.65 -3.78 2.05
N GLU A 12 -0.74 -3.85 3.02
CA GLU A 12 0.44 -4.72 2.96
C GLU A 12 0.06 -6.20 2.80
N ARG A 13 -0.98 -6.66 3.52
CA ARG A 13 -1.52 -8.01 3.37
C ARG A 13 -2.07 -8.25 1.96
N ARG A 14 -2.90 -7.34 1.45
CA ARG A 14 -3.49 -7.45 0.11
C ARG A 14 -2.41 -7.47 -0.99
N ILE A 15 -1.36 -6.66 -0.83
CA ILE A 15 -0.21 -6.65 -1.74
C ILE A 15 0.52 -7.99 -1.70
N ALA A 16 0.81 -8.52 -0.51
CA ALA A 16 1.49 -9.81 -0.36
C ALA A 16 0.69 -10.95 -0.99
N ASP A 17 -0.62 -10.98 -0.74
CA ASP A 17 -1.54 -11.98 -1.31
C ASP A 17 -1.62 -11.87 -2.84
N LEU A 18 -1.69 -10.65 -3.39
CA LEU A 18 -1.70 -10.43 -4.83
C LEU A 18 -0.38 -10.88 -5.46
N LYS A 19 0.76 -10.48 -4.88
CA LYS A 19 2.10 -10.88 -5.33
C LYS A 19 2.29 -12.40 -5.32
N ALA A 20 1.79 -13.09 -4.31
CA ALA A 20 1.85 -14.54 -4.21
C ALA A 20 1.03 -15.27 -5.30
N ARG A 21 0.01 -14.61 -5.86
CA ARG A 21 -0.88 -15.16 -6.89
C ARG A 21 -0.46 -14.81 -8.32
N LEU A 22 0.56 -13.98 -8.52
CA LEU A 22 0.98 -13.56 -9.85
C LEU A 22 1.50 -14.75 -10.68
N PRO A 23 1.08 -14.90 -11.95
CA PRO A 23 1.61 -15.94 -12.82
C PRO A 23 3.08 -15.71 -13.20
N LYS A 24 3.86 -16.79 -13.31
CA LYS A 24 5.32 -16.73 -13.56
C LYS A 24 5.72 -16.18 -14.93
N HIS A 25 4.88 -16.37 -15.95
CA HIS A 25 5.26 -16.10 -17.34
C HIS A 25 4.49 -14.93 -17.97
N SER A 26 3.28 -14.65 -17.51
CA SER A 26 2.47 -13.55 -18.02
C SER A 26 1.57 -13.03 -16.92
N VAL A 27 1.92 -11.86 -16.38
CA VAL A 27 1.08 -11.19 -15.39
C VAL A 27 -0.03 -10.45 -16.13
N PRO A 28 -1.31 -10.70 -15.79
CA PRO A 28 -2.42 -9.97 -16.39
C PRO A 28 -2.27 -8.46 -16.12
N PRO A 29 -2.48 -7.58 -17.12
CA PRO A 29 -2.42 -6.13 -16.92
C PRO A 29 -3.32 -5.64 -15.77
N ALA A 30 -4.50 -6.24 -15.61
CA ALA A 30 -5.41 -5.93 -14.50
C ALA A 30 -4.80 -6.19 -13.11
N MET A 31 -3.97 -7.24 -12.97
CA MET A 31 -3.28 -7.51 -11.70
C MET A 31 -2.15 -6.53 -11.45
N LEU A 32 -1.47 -6.05 -12.49
CA LEU A 32 -0.44 -5.00 -12.36
C LEU A 32 -1.05 -3.68 -11.93
N ILE A 33 -2.12 -3.25 -12.59
CA ILE A 33 -2.87 -2.04 -12.24
C ILE A 33 -3.35 -2.13 -10.79
N GLN A 34 -3.95 -3.25 -10.40
CA GLN A 34 -4.40 -3.46 -9.03
C GLN A 34 -3.24 -3.39 -8.02
N LEU A 35 -2.06 -3.92 -8.38
CA LEU A 35 -0.89 -3.87 -7.52
C LEU A 35 -0.39 -2.43 -7.36
N GLU A 36 -0.29 -1.68 -8.45
CA GLU A 36 0.12 -0.26 -8.45
C GLU A 36 -0.81 0.59 -7.59
N GLU A 37 -2.13 0.41 -7.72
CA GLU A 37 -3.12 1.11 -6.89
C GLU A 37 -2.96 0.82 -5.39
N LEU A 38 -2.71 -0.44 -5.03
CA LEU A 38 -2.50 -0.84 -3.64
C LEU A 38 -1.18 -0.26 -3.08
N GLU A 39 -0.12 -0.27 -3.88
CA GLU A 39 1.19 0.26 -3.52
C GLU A 39 1.15 1.79 -3.35
N GLU A 40 0.49 2.51 -4.27
CA GLU A 40 0.31 3.96 -4.18
C GLU A 40 -0.53 4.34 -2.95
N ALA A 41 -1.61 3.61 -2.67
CA ALA A 41 -2.42 3.84 -1.47
C ALA A 41 -1.61 3.64 -0.18
N LEU A 42 -0.75 2.62 -0.14
CA LEU A 42 0.11 2.36 1.01
C LEU A 42 1.16 3.47 1.18
N GLU A 43 1.75 3.93 0.08
CA GLU A 43 2.71 5.04 0.09
C GLU A 43 2.07 6.32 0.63
N ARG A 44 0.86 6.68 0.19
CA ARG A 44 0.13 7.84 0.70
C ARG A 44 -0.08 7.76 2.22
N ILE A 45 -0.51 6.60 2.74
CA ILE A 45 -0.71 6.41 4.18
C ILE A 45 0.62 6.53 4.94
N LYS A 46 1.71 5.99 4.40
CA LYS A 46 3.05 6.10 5.01
C LYS A 46 3.56 7.54 4.99
N ALA A 47 3.34 8.27 3.89
CA ALA A 47 3.69 9.67 3.76
C ALA A 47 2.91 10.52 4.77
N GLU A 48 1.58 10.32 4.89
CA GLU A 48 0.75 10.99 5.89
C GLU A 48 1.22 10.70 7.33
N ALA A 49 1.53 9.44 7.64
CA ALA A 49 2.03 9.05 8.96
C ALA A 49 3.41 9.66 9.27
N SER A 50 4.29 9.77 8.28
CA SER A 50 5.58 10.46 8.44
C SER A 50 5.43 11.97 8.59
N HIS A 51 4.51 12.59 7.86
CA HIS A 51 4.20 14.00 7.96
C HIS A 51 3.59 14.36 9.32
N GLU A 52 2.72 13.51 9.85
CA GLU A 52 2.14 13.68 11.20
C GLU A 52 3.24 13.62 12.27
N LYS A 53 4.14 12.63 12.19
CA LYS A 53 5.31 12.55 13.09
C LYS A 53 6.19 13.79 13.01
N ALA A 54 6.38 14.35 11.81
CA ALA A 54 7.17 15.57 11.62
C ALA A 54 6.46 16.83 12.14
N ARG A 55 5.12 16.89 12.10
CA ARG A 55 4.33 18.02 12.62
C ARG A 55 4.15 17.99 14.14
N GLY A 56 4.25 16.82 14.78
CA GLY A 56 4.15 16.66 16.23
C GLY A 56 5.46 16.92 17.01
N VAL A 57 6.55 17.29 16.32
CA VAL A 57 7.81 17.71 16.94
C VAL A 57 7.82 19.25 17.02
N THR A 58 7.15 19.79 18.03
CA THR A 58 7.30 21.16 18.55
C THR A 58 7.01 21.14 20.04
#